data_AF-A0A1H8HS79-F1
#
_entry.id   AF-A0A1H8HS79-F1
#
_cell.length_a   1.000
_cell.length_b   1.000
_cell.length_c   1.000
_cell.angle_alpha   90.00
_cell.angle_beta   90.00
_cell.angle_gamma   90.00
#
_symmetry.space_group_name_H-M   'P 1'
#
loop_
_entity.id
_entity.type
_entity.pdbx_description
1 polymer ?
#
loop_
_entity_poly.entity_id
_entity_poly.type
_entity_poly.pdbx_seq_one_letter_code
_entity_poly.pdbx_strand_id
1 'polypeptide(L)'
;MTGVNSEMLIAVWRRVLLDPRASWVLFAHGTCVVLTAPEGDLGEQAVAIMRTFGPVHVGSAAGDFGVVDLGTAGGWAVTGDHPDVLTYVAPEEVEEAEEAEDHRNIAVGLFGRAKRHRDGTELRVVHVEDRRDAAPPAQLGPA
;
A
#
# COMPACT_ATOMS: atom_id res chain seq x y z
N MET A 1 18.74 -8.88 -10.27
CA MET A 1 17.84 -8.30 -9.24
C MET A 1 17.46 -6.90 -9.70
N THR A 2 16.41 -6.77 -10.50
CA THR A 2 15.77 -5.47 -10.75
C THR A 2 15.08 -5.05 -9.47
N GLY A 3 15.72 -4.16 -8.70
CA GLY A 3 15.15 -3.66 -7.46
C GLY A 3 13.86 -2.90 -7.74
N VAL A 4 12.84 -3.16 -6.91
CA VAL A 4 11.61 -2.36 -6.86
C VAL A 4 11.99 -0.90 -6.63
N ASN A 5 11.54 0.00 -7.52
CA ASN A 5 11.80 1.43 -7.42
C ASN A 5 10.49 2.23 -7.29
N SER A 6 10.58 3.51 -6.92
CA SER A 6 9.41 4.34 -6.66
C SER A 6 8.49 4.50 -7.87
N GLU A 7 9.02 4.63 -9.09
CA GLU A 7 8.20 4.78 -10.30
C GLU A 7 7.35 3.55 -10.58
N MET A 8 7.94 2.36 -10.41
CA MET A 8 7.22 1.09 -10.55
C MET A 8 6.13 0.97 -9.49
N LEU A 9 6.44 1.30 -8.22
CA LEU A 9 5.46 1.29 -7.13
C LEU A 9 4.30 2.25 -7.39
N ILE A 10 4.58 3.46 -7.89
CA ILE A 10 3.54 4.44 -8.27
C ILE A 10 2.64 3.84 -9.36
N ALA A 11 3.23 3.22 -10.38
CA ALA A 11 2.48 2.61 -11.47
C ALA A 11 1.58 1.45 -11.00
N VAL A 12 2.08 0.61 -10.08
CA VAL A 12 1.30 -0.46 -9.44
C VAL A 12 0.12 0.14 -8.66
N TRP A 13 0.37 1.10 -7.76
CA TRP A 13 -0.69 1.68 -6.93
C TRP A 13 -1.75 2.41 -7.75
N ARG A 14 -1.38 3.06 -8.86
CA ARG A 14 -2.35 3.63 -9.81
C ARG A 14 -3.25 2.59 -10.50
N ARG A 15 -2.78 1.36 -10.69
CA ARG A 15 -3.57 0.26 -11.25
C ARG A 15 -4.44 -0.41 -10.20
N VAL A 16 -3.94 -0.53 -8.98
CA VAL A 16 -4.66 -1.16 -7.85
C VAL A 16 -5.77 -0.25 -7.34
N LEU A 17 -5.50 1.06 -7.19
CA LEU A 17 -6.46 2.04 -6.72
C LEU A 17 -7.33 2.52 -7.88
N LEU A 18 -8.45 1.83 -8.08
CA LEU A 18 -9.37 2.07 -9.19
C LEU A 18 -10.23 3.34 -9.03
N ASP A 19 -10.36 3.89 -7.82
CA ASP A 19 -11.10 5.13 -7.62
C ASP A 19 -10.25 6.32 -8.11
N PRO A 20 -10.65 7.01 -9.18
CA PRO A 20 -9.92 8.17 -9.69
C PRO A 20 -9.91 9.35 -8.72
N ARG A 21 -10.73 9.34 -7.66
CA ARG A 21 -10.78 10.40 -6.64
C ARG A 21 -9.96 10.08 -5.40
N ALA A 22 -9.42 8.87 -5.29
CA ALA A 22 -8.58 8.51 -4.15
C ALA A 22 -7.29 9.32 -4.18
N SER A 23 -7.08 10.13 -3.14
CA SER A 23 -5.77 10.68 -2.80
C SER A 23 -5.01 9.65 -1.96
N TRP A 24 -3.71 9.51 -2.19
CA TRP A 24 -2.90 8.53 -1.49
C TRP A 24 -1.43 8.95 -1.41
N VAL A 25 -0.72 8.39 -0.43
CA VAL A 25 0.69 8.69 -0.18
C VAL A 25 1.47 7.39 -0.16
N LEU A 26 2.61 7.38 -0.86
CA LEU A 26 3.52 6.25 -0.94
C LEU A 26 4.77 6.49 -0.10
N PHE A 27 5.13 5.47 0.68
CA PHE A 27 6.36 5.40 1.42
C PHE A 27 7.41 4.56 0.68
N ALA A 28 8.68 4.78 1.03
CA ALA A 28 9.84 4.31 0.27
C ALA A 28 9.89 2.78 0.07
N HIS A 29 9.35 2.00 0.99
CA HIS A 29 9.34 0.54 0.92
C HIS A 29 8.00 -0.01 0.40
N GLY A 30 7.17 0.81 -0.25
CA GLY A 30 5.97 0.34 -0.96
C GLY A 30 4.70 0.31 -0.12
N THR A 31 4.73 0.84 1.10
CA THR A 31 3.50 1.08 1.88
C THR A 31 2.75 2.29 1.33
N CYS A 32 1.49 2.11 1.00
CA CYS A 32 0.57 3.12 0.55
C CYS A 32 -0.47 3.42 1.64
N VAL A 33 -0.72 4.70 1.87
CA VAL A 33 -1.80 5.18 2.73
C VAL A 33 -2.85 5.85 1.87
N VAL A 34 -4.04 5.26 1.80
CA VAL A 34 -5.20 5.85 1.10
C VAL A 34 -5.87 6.87 2.04
N LEU A 35 -6.14 8.07 1.55
CA LEU A 35 -6.73 9.14 2.35
C LEU A 35 -8.21 9.29 1.99
N THR A 36 -9.08 8.75 2.85
CA THR A 36 -10.54 8.79 2.68
C THR A 36 -11.15 10.16 3.00
N ALA A 37 -10.50 10.93 3.87
CA ALA A 37 -10.81 12.34 4.16
C ALA A 37 -9.53 13.19 4.05
N PRO A 38 -9.07 13.47 2.82
CA PRO A 38 -7.81 14.17 2.58
C PRO A 38 -7.94 15.66 2.94
N GLU A 39 -7.19 16.10 3.96
CA GLU A 39 -7.22 17.47 4.48
C GLU A 39 -5.80 18.00 4.67
N GLY A 40 -5.61 19.32 4.50
CA GLY A 40 -4.30 19.95 4.71
C GLY A 40 -3.19 19.36 3.83
N ASP A 41 -2.01 19.14 4.44
CA ASP A 41 -0.88 18.46 3.84
C ASP A 41 -1.05 16.93 3.94
N LEU A 42 -1.18 16.28 2.77
CA LEU A 42 -1.44 14.85 2.68
C LEU A 42 -0.26 14.01 3.17
N GLY A 43 0.97 14.48 2.97
CA GLY A 43 2.18 13.80 3.43
C GLY A 43 2.23 13.76 4.96
N GLU A 44 1.98 14.90 5.60
CA GLU A 44 1.90 14.99 7.06
C GLU A 44 0.76 14.13 7.63
N GLN A 45 -0.42 14.14 6.99
CA GLN A 45 -1.55 13.29 7.37
C GLN A 45 -1.18 11.80 7.30
N ALA A 46 -0.57 11.36 6.20
CA ALA A 46 -0.14 9.98 6.03
C ALA A 46 0.97 9.59 7.02
N VAL A 47 1.90 10.49 7.33
CA VAL A 47 2.94 10.27 8.35
C VAL A 47 2.32 10.11 9.73
N ALA A 48 1.28 10.87 10.08
CA ALA A 48 0.58 10.72 11.35
C ALA A 48 -0.10 9.34 11.48
N ILE A 49 -0.72 8.86 10.40
CA ILE A 49 -1.29 7.51 10.32
C ILE A 49 -0.18 6.47 10.48
N MET A 50 0.91 6.57 9.71
CA MET A 50 2.01 5.60 9.75
C MET A 50 2.76 5.56 11.08
N ARG A 51 2.84 6.67 11.84
CA ARG A 51 3.40 6.65 13.20
C ARG A 51 2.61 5.75 14.15
N THR A 52 1.29 5.67 13.96
CA THR A 52 0.40 4.91 14.83
C THR A 52 0.27 3.46 14.35
N PHE A 53 0.14 3.26 13.05
CA PHE A 53 -0.22 1.97 12.46
C PHE A 53 0.90 1.30 11.64
N GLY A 54 2.03 1.97 11.44
CA GLY A 54 3.18 1.45 10.71
C GLY A 54 4.02 0.47 11.53
N PRO A 55 4.54 0.86 12.72
CA PRO A 55 5.35 -0.02 13.55
C PRO A 55 4.55 -1.20 14.10
N VAL A 56 5.10 -2.41 13.97
CA VAL A 56 4.53 -3.58 14.64
C VAL A 56 5.20 -3.78 15.99
N HIS A 57 4.41 -3.67 17.05
CA HIS A 57 4.84 -3.99 18.40
C HIS A 57 4.56 -5.46 18.69
N VAL A 58 5.55 -6.18 19.21
CA VAL A 58 5.42 -7.60 19.60
C VAL A 58 4.28 -7.73 20.63
N GLY A 59 3.33 -8.64 20.38
CA GLY A 59 2.17 -8.87 21.26
C GLY A 59 0.98 -7.93 21.06
N SER A 60 0.98 -7.10 20.01
CA SER A 60 -0.16 -6.24 19.64
C SER A 60 -0.97 -6.84 18.48
N ALA A 61 -2.24 -6.42 18.34
CA ALA A 61 -3.10 -6.77 17.21
C ALA A 61 -2.51 -6.40 15.84
N ALA A 62 -1.51 -5.50 15.81
CA ALA A 62 -0.75 -5.15 14.60
C ALA A 62 0.10 -6.30 14.02
N GLY A 63 0.10 -7.47 14.68
CA GLY A 63 0.68 -8.72 14.19
C GLY A 63 -0.18 -9.44 13.15
N ASP A 64 -1.48 -9.17 13.10
CA ASP A 64 -2.38 -9.78 12.13
C ASP A 64 -2.26 -9.08 10.77
N PHE A 65 -2.27 -9.88 9.71
CA PHE A 65 -2.19 -9.40 8.33
C PHE A 65 -3.16 -10.16 7.43
N GLY A 66 -3.67 -9.45 6.42
CA GLY A 66 -4.33 -10.05 5.28
C GLY A 66 -3.42 -10.02 4.06
N VAL A 67 -3.57 -10.99 3.17
CA VAL A 67 -2.90 -10.99 1.85
C VAL A 67 -4.00 -10.97 0.79
N VAL A 68 -3.91 -9.99 -0.11
CA VAL A 68 -4.82 -9.82 -1.24
C VAL A 68 -4.01 -9.96 -2.53
N ASP A 69 -4.39 -10.91 -3.38
CA ASP A 69 -3.83 -11.06 -4.72
C ASP A 69 -4.28 -9.91 -5.63
N LEU A 70 -3.34 -9.24 -6.28
CA LEU A 70 -3.60 -8.08 -7.13
C LEU A 70 -3.89 -8.45 -8.59
N GLY A 71 -3.97 -9.74 -8.91
CA GLY A 71 -4.34 -10.27 -10.21
C GLY A 71 -3.47 -9.71 -11.33
N THR A 72 -4.10 -9.00 -12.26
CA THR A 72 -3.42 -8.44 -13.45
C THR A 72 -2.45 -7.29 -13.13
N ALA A 73 -2.54 -6.67 -11.96
CA ALA A 73 -1.55 -5.71 -11.51
C ALA A 73 -0.26 -6.39 -11.01
N GLY A 74 -0.32 -7.70 -10.71
CA GLY A 74 0.79 -8.54 -10.30
C GLY A 74 1.18 -8.35 -8.83
N GLY A 75 1.58 -9.43 -8.16
CA GLY A 75 1.97 -9.41 -6.75
C GLY A 75 0.79 -9.33 -5.79
N TRP A 76 1.08 -8.89 -4.56
CA TRP A 76 0.11 -8.89 -3.47
C TRP A 76 0.09 -7.56 -2.72
N ALA A 77 -1.08 -7.25 -2.15
CA ALA A 77 -1.22 -6.23 -1.12
C ALA A 77 -1.35 -6.89 0.25
N VAL A 78 -0.50 -6.47 1.17
CA VAL A 78 -0.55 -6.88 2.57
C VAL A 78 -1.29 -5.82 3.37
N THR A 79 -2.35 -6.23 4.05
CA THR A 79 -3.15 -5.38 4.94
C THR A 79 -2.74 -5.61 6.40
N GLY A 80 -3.11 -4.69 7.28
CA GLY A 80 -2.94 -4.85 8.72
C GLY A 80 -4.13 -4.27 9.47
N ASP A 81 -3.85 -3.75 10.67
CA ASP A 81 -4.86 -3.20 11.59
C ASP A 81 -5.61 -1.97 11.03
N HIS A 82 -4.95 -1.14 10.23
CA HIS A 82 -5.59 0.03 9.61
C HIS A 82 -6.05 -0.31 8.17
N PRO A 83 -7.34 -0.14 7.83
CA PRO A 83 -7.88 -0.55 6.54
C PRO A 83 -7.27 0.21 5.36
N ASP A 84 -6.88 1.47 5.59
CA ASP A 84 -6.31 2.33 4.54
C ASP A 84 -4.78 2.23 4.40
N VAL A 85 -4.13 1.34 5.16
CA VAL A 85 -2.67 1.12 5.07
C VAL A 85 -2.41 -0.22 4.39
N LEU A 86 -1.86 -0.16 3.19
CA LEU A 86 -1.64 -1.31 2.32
C LEU A 86 -0.17 -1.38 1.91
N THR A 87 0.43 -2.57 1.90
CA THR A 87 1.85 -2.72 1.53
C THR A 87 2.01 -3.62 0.32
N TYR A 88 2.66 -3.13 -0.73
CA TYR A 88 2.88 -3.90 -1.94
C TYR A 88 4.04 -4.88 -1.77
N VAL A 89 3.85 -6.11 -2.24
CA VAL A 89 4.89 -7.14 -2.35
C VAL A 89 4.91 -7.66 -3.78
N ALA A 90 6.04 -7.46 -4.47
CA ALA A 90 6.23 -7.98 -5.81
C ALA A 90 6.51 -9.49 -5.77
N PRO A 91 6.11 -10.26 -6.80
CA PRO A 91 6.41 -11.69 -6.91
C PRO A 91 7.89 -12.03 -6.74
N GLU A 92 8.76 -11.19 -7.31
CA GLU A 92 10.20 -11.40 -7.30
C GLU A 92 10.86 -11.08 -5.95
N GLU A 93 10.13 -10.49 -5.01
CA GLU A 93 10.62 -10.22 -3.65
C GLU A 93 10.45 -11.42 -2.71
N VAL A 94 9.67 -12.45 -3.10
CA VAL A 94 9.37 -13.62 -2.27
C VAL A 94 9.60 -14.89 -3.08
N GLU A 95 10.73 -15.56 -2.85
CA GLU A 95 11.11 -16.79 -3.55
C GLU A 95 10.13 -17.95 -3.30
N GLU A 96 9.51 -17.99 -2.12
CA GLU A 96 8.55 -19.01 -1.68
C GLU A 96 7.15 -18.84 -2.32
N ALA A 97 6.97 -17.87 -3.22
CA ALA A 97 5.69 -17.63 -3.88
C ALA A 97 5.23 -18.72 -4.85
N GLU A 98 6.15 -19.62 -5.24
CA GLU A 98 5.90 -20.78 -6.10
C GLU A 98 5.35 -22.00 -5.31
N GLU A 99 5.30 -21.93 -3.97
CA GLU A 99 4.80 -23.01 -3.12
C GLU A 99 3.27 -23.01 -2.96
N ALA A 100 2.73 -23.95 -2.15
CA ALA A 100 1.31 -24.01 -1.84
C ALA A 100 0.78 -22.68 -1.29
N GLU A 101 -0.47 -22.33 -1.62
CA GLU A 101 -1.03 -20.99 -1.37
C GLU A 101 -0.94 -20.54 0.10
N ASP A 102 -1.12 -21.45 1.06
CA ASP A 102 -1.01 -21.14 2.49
C ASP A 102 0.42 -20.72 2.88
N HIS A 103 1.44 -21.38 2.32
CA HIS A 103 2.85 -21.03 2.57
C HIS A 103 3.19 -19.67 1.95
N ARG A 104 2.76 -19.46 0.70
CA ARG A 104 2.91 -18.17 0.00
C ARG A 104 2.28 -17.03 0.79
N ASN A 105 1.04 -17.19 1.26
CA ASN A 105 0.33 -16.13 1.99
C ASN A 105 1.05 -15.77 3.30
N ILE A 106 1.61 -16.77 4.00
CA ILE A 106 2.41 -16.52 5.21
C ILE A 106 3.70 -15.76 4.86
N ALA A 107 4.45 -16.22 3.85
CA ALA A 107 5.71 -15.59 3.43
C ALA A 107 5.50 -14.13 2.97
N VAL A 108 4.53 -13.92 2.08
CA VAL A 108 4.15 -12.60 1.56
C VAL A 108 3.70 -11.68 2.70
N GLY A 109 2.84 -12.17 3.59
CA GLY A 109 2.34 -11.39 4.72
C GLY A 109 3.44 -10.96 5.69
N LEU A 110 4.36 -11.87 6.03
CA LEU A 110 5.52 -11.56 6.88
C LEU A 110 6.44 -10.53 6.23
N PHE A 111 6.71 -10.68 4.93
CA PHE A 111 7.56 -9.77 4.17
C PHE A 111 6.95 -8.37 4.05
N GLY A 112 5.67 -8.28 3.68
CA GLY A 112 4.94 -7.01 3.63
C GLY A 112 4.84 -6.34 4.99
N ARG A 113 4.61 -7.11 6.07
CA ARG A 113 4.64 -6.61 7.44
C ARG A 113 5.98 -5.99 7.82
N ALA A 114 7.10 -6.60 7.41
CA ALA A 114 8.43 -6.06 7.64
C ALA A 114 8.65 -4.74 6.88
N LYS A 115 8.19 -4.65 5.63
CA LYS A 115 8.22 -3.41 4.82
C LYS A 115 7.41 -2.28 5.48
N ARG A 116 6.17 -2.57 5.91
CA ARG A 116 5.33 -1.62 6.66
C ARG A 116 5.99 -1.13 7.93
N HIS A 117 6.59 -2.03 8.71
CA HIS A 117 7.31 -1.64 9.93
C HIS A 117 8.47 -0.69 9.63
N ARG A 118 9.22 -0.94 8.55
CA ARG A 118 10.30 -0.06 8.11
C ARG A 118 9.77 1.31 7.67
N ASP A 119 8.73 1.36 6.83
CA ASP A 119 8.09 2.62 6.44
C ASP A 119 7.50 3.37 7.64
N GLY A 120 6.97 2.67 8.64
CA GLY A 120 6.47 3.25 9.89
C GLY A 120 7.56 3.80 10.81
N THR A 121 8.80 3.35 10.63
CA THR A 121 9.96 3.80 11.42
C THR A 121 10.72 4.92 10.70
N GLU A 122 10.93 4.77 9.39
CA GLU A 122 11.66 5.74 8.57
C GLU A 122 10.79 6.92 8.13
N LEU A 123 9.48 6.72 7.97
CA LEU A 123 8.48 7.73 7.58
C LEU A 123 8.87 8.51 6.32
N ARG A 124 9.58 7.86 5.40
CA ARG A 124 10.05 8.48 4.16
C ARG A 124 8.98 8.40 3.07
N VAL A 125 8.31 9.52 2.84
CA VAL A 125 7.40 9.69 1.70
C VAL A 125 8.20 9.81 0.40
N VAL A 126 7.77 9.10 -0.64
CA VAL A 126 8.36 9.13 -1.99
C VAL A 126 7.39 9.56 -3.08
N HIS A 127 6.08 9.54 -2.81
CA HIS A 127 5.06 10.05 -3.72
C HIS A 127 3.83 10.53 -2.95
N VAL A 128 3.20 11.60 -3.45
CA VAL A 128 1.89 12.08 -3.01
C VAL A 128 1.04 12.21 -4.25
N GLU A 129 -0.06 11.47 -4.31
CA GLU A 129 -1.10 11.65 -5.32
C GLU A 129 -2.25 12.45 -4.70
N ASP A 130 -2.35 13.73 -5.04
CA ASP A 130 -3.47 14.57 -4.62
C ASP A 130 -4.52 14.65 -5.73
N ARG A 131 -5.73 14.18 -5.45
CA ARG A 131 -6.85 14.16 -6.38
C ARG A 131 -8.10 14.87 -5.86
N ARG A 132 -7.94 15.74 -4.86
CA ARG A 132 -9.04 16.55 -4.32
C ARG A 132 -9.73 17.41 -5.37
N ASP A 133 -8.98 17.85 -6.39
CA ASP A 133 -9.48 18.67 -7.51
C ASP A 133 -9.80 17.86 -8.79
N ALA A 134 -9.74 16.53 -8.72
CA ALA A 134 -10.06 15.71 -9.88
C ALA A 134 -11.55 15.85 -10.21
N ALA A 135 -11.85 16.46 -11.36
CA ALA A 135 -13.22 16.56 -11.86
C ALA A 135 -13.86 15.17 -11.93
N PRO A 136 -15.13 15.00 -11.52
CA PRO A 136 -15.81 13.73 -11.67
C PRO A 136 -15.80 13.32 -13.16
N PRO A 137 -15.68 12.02 -13.47
CA PRO A 137 -15.74 11.57 -14.85
C PRO A 137 -17.04 12.10 -15.46
N ALA A 138 -16.93 12.71 -16.65
CA ALA A 138 -18.07 13.26 -17.37
C ALA A 138 -19.16 12.18 -17.44
N GLN A 139 -20.27 12.41 -16.75
CA GLN A 139 -21.44 11.54 -16.86
C GLN A 139 -21.86 11.60 -18.33
N LEU A 140 -21.68 10.49 -19.05
CA LEU A 140 -22.35 10.26 -20.32
C LEU A 140 -23.86 10.27 -20.02
N GLY A 141 -24.47 11.43 -20.27
CA GLY A 141 -25.93 11.58 -20.19
C GLY A 141 -26.61 10.58 -21.13
N PRO A 142 -27.83 10.13 -20.79
CA PRO A 142 -28.55 9.17 -21.62
C PRO A 142 -28.78 9.76 -23.01
N ALA A 143 -28.50 8.93 -24.03
CA ALA A 143 -28.75 9.21 -25.44
C ALA A 143 -30.24 9.34 -25.75
#